data_AF-A0A4Q1SJE0-F1
#
_entry.id   AF-A0A4Q1SJE0-F1
#
_cell.length_a   1.000
_cell.length_b   1.000
_cell.length_c   1.000
_cell.angle_alpha   90.00
_cell.angle_beta   90.00
_cell.angle_gamma   90.00
#
_symmetry.space_group_name_H-M   'P 1'
#
loop_
_entity.id
_entity.type
_entity.pdbx_description
1 polymer ?
#
loop_
_entity_poly.entity_id
_entity_poly.type
_entity_poly.pdbx_seq_one_letter_code
_entity_poly.pdbx_strand_id
1 'polypeptide(L)'
;MDLSTQLPNSYSLQVATTLLRACGGAAATLLMPPATGDTTDAGQLGIDAPNFQSLVLTPSVFRKIRATMSEGQPAKYELLIAAAAIANATNTLQLASTDTLFAMAAGVVVDGKLYLIEATGVSENLGEAYLYRLLLRESTAEWPMQSGT
;
A
#
# COMPACT_ATOMS: atom_id res chain seq x y z
N MET A 1 8.73 31.41 -24.28
CA MET A 1 9.57 30.71 -23.29
C MET A 1 8.61 29.92 -22.43
N ASP A 2 8.59 28.61 -22.58
CA ASP A 2 7.58 27.73 -22.00
C ASP A 2 8.02 27.27 -20.60
N LEU A 3 7.41 27.83 -19.55
CA LEU A 3 7.74 27.49 -18.15
C LEU A 3 7.40 26.03 -17.80
N SER A 4 6.57 25.36 -18.60
CA SER A 4 6.09 24.00 -18.34
C SER A 4 7.18 22.94 -18.49
N THR A 5 8.31 23.27 -19.15
CA THR A 5 9.42 22.33 -19.42
C THR A 5 10.57 22.41 -18.40
N GLN A 6 10.56 23.39 -17.49
CA GLN A 6 11.68 23.64 -16.56
C GLN A 6 11.40 23.30 -15.10
N LEU A 7 10.17 22.89 -14.76
CA LEU A 7 9.90 22.43 -13.40
C LEU A 7 10.42 21.00 -13.23
N PRO A 8 11.38 20.75 -12.32
CA PRO A 8 11.89 19.41 -12.10
C PRO A 8 10.74 18.52 -11.62
N ASN A 9 10.62 17.32 -12.21
CA ASN A 9 9.53 16.38 -11.96
C ASN A 9 9.34 16.03 -10.47
N SER A 10 10.41 16.22 -9.69
CA SER A 10 10.44 16.11 -8.24
C SER A 10 9.44 17.00 -7.50
N TYR A 11 8.94 18.09 -8.08
CA TYR A 11 8.02 19.00 -7.37
C TYR A 11 6.70 18.33 -7.01
N SER A 12 6.05 17.66 -7.96
CA SER A 12 4.77 16.96 -7.74
C SER A 12 4.92 15.86 -6.68
N LEU A 13 6.03 15.12 -6.73
CA LEU A 13 6.39 14.11 -5.74
C LEU A 13 6.61 14.72 -4.36
N GLN A 14 7.38 15.81 -4.26
CA GLN A 14 7.66 16.48 -2.99
C GLN A 14 6.40 17.09 -2.38
N VAL A 15 5.57 17.74 -3.18
CA VAL A 15 4.28 18.29 -2.75
C VAL A 15 3.38 17.18 -2.24
N ALA A 16 3.18 16.11 -3.00
CA ALA A 16 2.37 14.98 -2.55
C ALA A 16 2.90 14.35 -1.26
N THR A 17 4.22 14.10 -1.18
CA THR A 17 4.87 13.56 0.02
C THR A 17 4.66 14.47 1.23
N THR A 18 4.82 15.79 1.06
CA THR A 18 4.66 16.78 2.14
C THR A 18 3.20 16.89 2.58
N LEU A 19 2.26 16.91 1.63
CA LEU A 19 0.83 16.95 1.91
C LEU A 19 0.38 15.70 2.67
N LEU A 20 0.81 14.50 2.26
CA LEU A 20 0.48 13.27 2.98
C LEU A 20 1.03 13.29 4.41
N ARG A 21 2.24 13.81 4.62
CA ARG A 21 2.79 14.01 5.98
C ARG A 21 1.98 15.02 6.78
N ALA A 22 1.61 16.15 6.18
CA ALA A 22 0.82 17.19 6.85
C ALA A 22 -0.59 16.71 7.24
N CYS A 23 -1.20 15.83 6.43
CA CYS A 23 -2.51 15.24 6.70
C CYS A 23 -2.52 14.11 7.75
N GLY A 24 -1.39 13.87 8.43
CA GLY A 24 -1.28 12.89 9.51
C GLY A 24 -0.33 11.73 9.24
N GLY A 25 0.18 11.57 8.01
CA GLY A 25 1.28 10.66 7.68
C GLY A 25 1.15 9.25 8.26
N ALA A 26 -0.03 8.64 8.15
CA ALA A 26 -0.29 7.31 8.67
C ALA A 26 0.71 6.29 8.07
N ALA A 27 1.10 5.32 8.89
CA ALA A 27 1.83 4.14 8.43
C ALA A 27 0.80 3.06 8.09
N ALA A 28 0.73 2.69 6.82
CA ALA A 28 0.05 1.49 6.38
C ALA A 28 1.09 0.38 6.19
N THR A 29 0.75 -0.86 6.52
CA THR A 29 1.64 -2.00 6.33
C THR A 29 1.12 -2.85 5.18
N LEU A 30 1.88 -2.98 4.11
CA LEU A 30 1.60 -3.90 3.02
C LEU A 30 2.06 -5.29 3.42
N LEU A 31 1.17 -6.28 3.33
CA LEU A 31 1.47 -7.67 3.62
C LEU A 31 1.87 -8.37 2.32
N MET A 32 3.07 -8.94 2.30
CA MET A 32 3.61 -9.65 1.17
C MET A 32 3.77 -11.13 1.53
N PRO A 33 3.59 -12.05 0.56
CA PRO A 33 3.95 -13.45 0.76
C PRO A 33 5.45 -13.56 1.10
N PRO A 34 5.85 -14.58 1.87
CA PRO A 34 7.25 -14.80 2.17
C PRO A 34 8.03 -15.00 0.87
N ALA A 35 9.26 -14.50 0.82
CA ALA A 35 10.16 -14.77 -0.29
C ALA A 35 10.33 -16.29 -0.42
N THR A 36 10.15 -16.82 -1.62
CA THR A 36 10.40 -18.24 -1.92
C THR A 36 11.89 -18.51 -1.81
N GLY A 37 12.37 -18.83 -0.61
CA GLY A 37 13.80 -18.97 -0.32
C GLY A 37 14.13 -19.77 0.94
N ASP A 38 13.29 -19.73 1.97
CA ASP A 38 13.42 -20.60 3.15
C ASP A 38 12.55 -21.85 2.99
N THR A 39 12.97 -22.74 2.08
CA THR A 39 12.35 -24.06 1.88
C THR A 39 12.88 -25.12 2.86
N THR A 40 13.46 -24.72 4.00
CA THR A 40 13.91 -25.66 5.02
C THR A 40 12.79 -26.32 5.82
N ASP A 41 11.53 -25.94 5.60
CA ASP A 41 10.40 -26.69 6.16
C ASP A 41 9.26 -26.85 5.14
N ALA A 42 9.45 -27.78 4.22
CA ALA A 42 8.44 -28.22 3.25
C ALA A 42 7.34 -29.10 3.89
N GLY A 43 6.97 -28.85 5.15
CA GLY A 43 6.21 -29.83 5.92
C GLY A 43 5.37 -29.31 7.07
N GLN A 44 4.47 -28.36 6.86
CA GLN A 44 3.24 -28.29 7.66
C GLN A 44 2.12 -27.52 6.95
N LEU A 45 1.45 -28.22 6.03
CA LEU A 45 0.13 -27.83 5.54
C LEU A 45 -0.86 -27.81 6.73
N GLY A 46 -1.07 -26.64 7.32
CA GLY A 46 -2.24 -26.35 8.17
C GLY A 46 -2.01 -26.02 9.65
N ILE A 47 -0.78 -25.75 10.11
CA ILE A 47 -0.53 -25.46 11.55
C ILE A 47 0.16 -24.11 11.81
N ASP A 48 0.97 -23.57 10.90
CA ASP A 48 1.58 -22.26 11.09
C ASP A 48 0.82 -21.15 10.38
N ALA A 49 0.65 -20.03 11.08
CA ALA A 49 0.05 -18.84 10.46
C ALA A 49 0.92 -18.41 9.26
N PRO A 50 0.33 -17.98 8.14
CA PRO A 50 1.11 -17.52 6.99
C PRO A 50 2.13 -16.45 7.42
N ASN A 51 3.41 -16.77 7.25
CA ASN A 51 4.53 -15.87 7.55
C ASN A 51 4.58 -14.73 6.53
N PHE A 52 3.72 -13.72 6.69
CA PHE A 52 3.72 -12.55 5.84
C PHE A 52 4.91 -11.65 6.13
N GLN A 53 5.57 -11.19 5.08
CA GLN A 53 6.53 -10.10 5.17
C GLN A 53 5.77 -8.77 5.27
N SER A 54 6.05 -7.99 6.31
CA SER A 54 5.42 -6.69 6.56
C SER A 54 6.26 -5.55 5.99
N LEU A 55 5.67 -4.73 5.13
CA LEU A 55 6.34 -3.61 4.47
C LEU A 55 5.65 -2.29 4.80
N VAL A 56 6.34 -1.40 5.52
CA VAL A 56 5.77 -0.11 5.93
C VAL A 56 5.72 0.85 4.75
N LEU A 57 4.54 1.36 4.43
CA LEU A 57 4.28 2.37 3.43
C LEU A 57 4.06 3.72 4.10
N THR A 58 5.05 4.60 4.02
CA THR A 58 5.00 5.95 4.60
C THR A 58 5.73 6.98 3.72
N PRO A 59 5.18 8.19 3.54
CA PRO A 59 3.92 8.67 4.10
C PRO A 59 2.70 8.14 3.34
N SER A 60 1.65 7.83 4.08
CA SER A 60 0.35 7.45 3.54
C SER A 60 -0.80 8.12 4.28
N VAL A 61 -1.98 8.19 3.66
CA VAL A 61 -3.21 8.70 4.28
C VAL A 61 -4.33 7.71 4.02
N PHE A 62 -4.90 7.18 5.10
CA PHE A 62 -6.04 6.27 5.08
C PHE A 62 -7.33 7.04 5.38
N ARG A 63 -8.37 6.82 4.59
CA ARG A 63 -9.68 7.47 4.80
C ARG A 63 -10.86 6.61 4.36
N LYS A 64 -12.01 6.79 5.01
CA LYS A 64 -13.28 6.18 4.60
C LYS A 64 -13.89 6.95 3.43
N ILE A 65 -14.33 6.24 2.38
CA ILE A 65 -15.01 6.83 1.22
C ILE A 65 -16.49 6.96 1.53
N ARG A 66 -17.04 8.18 1.41
CA ARG A 66 -18.48 8.49 1.57
C ARG A 66 -19.19 8.62 0.21
N ALA A 67 -18.88 7.77 -0.76
CA ALA A 67 -19.73 7.68 -1.95
C ALA A 67 -21.10 7.12 -1.53
N THR A 68 -22.17 7.43 -2.27
CA THR A 68 -23.55 6.98 -2.00
C THR A 68 -23.58 5.47 -1.77
N MET A 69 -23.48 5.05 -0.51
CA MET A 69 -23.49 3.65 -0.14
C MET A 69 -24.94 3.20 -0.28
N SER A 70 -25.21 2.32 -1.23
CA SER A 70 -26.48 1.60 -1.24
C SER A 70 -26.59 0.82 0.07
N GLU A 71 -27.79 0.81 0.66
CA GLU A 71 -28.07 0.13 1.92
C GLU A 71 -27.58 -1.33 1.83
N GLY A 72 -26.73 -1.75 2.78
CA GLY A 72 -26.17 -3.10 2.83
C GLY A 72 -24.80 -3.33 2.16
N GLN A 73 -24.18 -2.32 1.52
CA GLN A 73 -22.80 -2.46 1.02
C GLN A 73 -21.75 -2.22 2.11
N PRO A 74 -20.66 -3.03 2.16
CA PRO A 74 -19.58 -2.83 3.12
C PRO A 74 -18.89 -1.48 2.88
N ALA A 75 -18.42 -0.85 3.96
CA ALA A 75 -17.68 0.39 3.90
C ALA A 75 -16.45 0.24 2.99
N LYS A 76 -16.25 1.23 2.10
CA LYS A 76 -15.06 1.34 1.27
C LYS A 76 -14.10 2.36 1.84
N TYR A 77 -12.82 2.06 1.71
CA TYR A 77 -11.74 2.88 2.21
C TYR A 77 -10.78 3.20 1.07
N GLU A 78 -10.02 4.25 1.26
CA GLU A 78 -8.98 4.69 0.34
C GLU A 78 -7.68 4.86 1.10
N LEU A 79 -6.59 4.36 0.51
CA LEU A 79 -5.25 4.61 0.98
C LEU A 79 -4.48 5.37 -0.11
N LEU A 80 -4.02 6.56 0.22
CA LEU A 80 -3.15 7.39 -0.62
C LEU A 80 -1.71 7.25 -0.16
N ILE A 81 -0.79 6.98 -1.09
CA ILE A 81 0.59 6.61 -0.78
C ILE A 81 1.53 7.40 -1.68
N ALA A 82 2.56 8.03 -1.10
CA ALA A 82 3.59 8.70 -1.90
C ALA A 82 4.29 7.70 -2.82
N ALA A 83 4.52 8.07 -4.09
CA ALA A 83 5.19 7.18 -5.03
C ALA A 83 6.60 6.75 -4.58
N ALA A 84 7.30 7.61 -3.83
CA ALA A 84 8.60 7.25 -3.24
C ALA A 84 8.52 6.06 -2.27
N ALA A 85 7.43 5.92 -1.51
CA ALA A 85 7.24 4.80 -0.59
C ALA A 85 7.04 3.48 -1.35
N ILE A 86 6.29 3.53 -2.46
CA ILE A 86 6.08 2.40 -3.35
C ILE A 86 7.36 2.03 -4.09
N ALA A 87 8.11 3.00 -4.61
CA ALA A 87 9.41 2.74 -5.23
C ALA A 87 10.38 2.05 -4.25
N ASN A 88 10.45 2.53 -3.00
CA ASN A 88 11.27 1.89 -1.97
C ASN A 88 10.83 0.46 -1.69
N ALA A 89 9.51 0.21 -1.62
CA ALA A 89 8.94 -1.12 -1.44
C ALA A 89 9.30 -2.09 -2.57
N THR A 90 9.06 -1.68 -3.82
CA THR A 90 9.39 -2.45 -5.03
C THR A 90 10.89 -2.77 -5.07
N ASN A 91 11.75 -1.79 -4.75
CA ASN A 91 13.20 -1.97 -4.70
C ASN A 91 13.65 -2.93 -3.59
N THR A 92 13.06 -2.82 -2.40
CA THR A 92 13.38 -3.69 -1.25
C THR A 92 13.10 -5.16 -1.57
N LEU A 93 12.02 -5.42 -2.31
CA LEU A 93 11.62 -6.75 -2.73
C LEU A 93 12.20 -7.16 -4.09
N GLN A 94 13.03 -6.31 -4.70
CA GLN A 94 13.64 -6.54 -6.01
C GLN A 94 12.61 -6.90 -7.10
N LEU A 95 11.42 -6.30 -7.05
CA LEU A 95 10.33 -6.59 -7.98
C LEU A 95 10.52 -5.81 -9.28
N ALA A 96 10.10 -6.41 -10.39
CA ALA A 96 10.23 -5.83 -11.72
C ALA A 96 9.32 -4.61 -11.95
N SER A 97 8.20 -4.51 -11.23
CA SER A 97 7.27 -3.40 -11.34
C SER A 97 6.42 -3.21 -10.08
N THR A 98 5.84 -2.02 -9.97
CA THR A 98 4.82 -1.71 -8.96
C THR A 98 3.55 -2.53 -9.13
N ASP A 99 3.15 -2.87 -10.37
CA ASP A 99 2.01 -3.75 -10.60
C ASP A 99 2.23 -5.14 -10.01
N THR A 100 3.45 -5.67 -10.13
CA THR A 100 3.84 -6.93 -9.47
C THR A 100 3.75 -6.82 -7.96
N LEU A 101 4.20 -5.70 -7.36
CA LEU A 101 4.06 -5.45 -5.93
C LEU A 101 2.60 -5.55 -5.47
N PHE A 102 1.68 -4.85 -6.13
CA PHE A 102 0.26 -4.87 -5.75
C PHE A 102 -0.44 -6.20 -6.07
N ALA A 103 -0.06 -6.88 -7.15
CA ALA A 103 -0.61 -8.19 -7.50
C ALA A 103 -0.20 -9.28 -6.50
N MET A 104 1.00 -9.17 -5.92
CA MET A 104 1.50 -10.11 -4.91
C MET A 104 0.98 -9.79 -3.50
N ALA A 105 0.58 -8.56 -3.23
CA ALA A 105 0.16 -8.14 -1.90
C ALA A 105 -1.06 -8.94 -1.42
N ALA A 106 -0.96 -9.54 -0.23
CA ALA A 106 -2.04 -10.27 0.41
C ALA A 106 -3.10 -9.33 1.02
N GLY A 107 -2.69 -8.10 1.35
CA GLY A 107 -3.56 -7.08 1.91
C GLY A 107 -2.78 -5.91 2.50
N VAL A 108 -3.51 -5.00 3.13
CA VAL A 108 -2.96 -3.83 3.81
C VAL A 108 -3.47 -3.80 5.24
N VAL A 109 -2.58 -3.65 6.21
CA VAL A 109 -2.93 -3.42 7.62
C VAL A 109 -2.83 -1.95 7.94
N VAL A 110 -3.91 -1.37 8.45
CA VAL A 110 -3.95 0.00 8.99
C VAL A 110 -4.56 -0.06 10.37
N ASP A 111 -3.86 0.48 11.37
CA ASP A 111 -4.33 0.50 12.76
C ASP A 111 -4.76 -0.89 13.29
N GLY A 112 -3.96 -1.91 12.98
CA GLY A 112 -4.22 -3.30 13.37
C GLY A 112 -5.34 -4.02 12.62
N LYS A 113 -6.01 -3.36 11.66
CA LYS A 113 -7.10 -3.94 10.86
C LYS A 113 -6.64 -4.31 9.46
N LEU A 114 -7.06 -5.47 8.98
CA LEU A 114 -6.77 -5.96 7.62
C LEU A 114 -7.78 -5.43 6.60
N TYR A 115 -7.24 -4.95 5.49
CA TYR A 115 -7.97 -4.50 4.33
C TYR A 115 -7.50 -5.23 3.08
N LEU A 116 -8.44 -5.59 2.20
CA LEU A 116 -8.18 -6.18 0.89
C LEU A 116 -8.13 -5.09 -0.18
N ILE A 117 -7.17 -5.21 -1.10
CA ILE A 117 -7.02 -4.30 -2.24
C ILE A 117 -8.05 -4.68 -3.29
N GLU A 118 -9.01 -3.78 -3.57
CA GLU A 118 -10.03 -3.97 -4.60
C GLU A 118 -9.63 -3.35 -5.94
N ALA A 119 -8.89 -2.25 -5.90
CA ALA A 119 -8.37 -1.59 -7.10
C ALA A 119 -7.17 -0.72 -6.76
N THR A 120 -6.32 -0.50 -7.76
CA THR A 120 -5.18 0.41 -7.69
C THR A 120 -5.37 1.54 -8.69
N GLY A 121 -4.76 2.68 -8.40
CA GLY A 121 -4.71 3.83 -9.29
C GLY A 121 -3.42 4.60 -9.09
N VAL A 122 -2.95 5.23 -10.15
CA VAL A 122 -1.74 6.06 -10.15
C VAL A 122 -2.11 7.47 -10.59
N SER A 123 -1.50 8.47 -9.96
CA SER A 123 -1.51 9.84 -10.44
C SER A 123 -0.12 10.20 -10.91
N GLU A 124 -0.05 10.65 -12.15
CA GLU A 124 1.21 10.93 -12.84
C GLU A 124 1.29 12.41 -13.21
N ASN A 125 2.52 12.92 -13.22
CA ASN A 125 2.84 14.21 -13.78
C ASN A 125 3.98 14.01 -14.78
N LEU A 126 3.78 14.42 -16.03
CA LEU A 126 4.77 14.24 -17.11
C LEU A 126 5.29 12.79 -17.23
N GLY A 127 4.43 11.80 -16.99
CA GLY A 127 4.77 10.37 -17.08
C GLY A 127 5.48 9.79 -15.84
N GLU A 128 5.68 10.57 -14.78
CA GLU A 128 6.18 10.05 -13.50
C GLU A 128 5.08 9.97 -12.45
N ALA A 129 4.94 8.80 -11.83
CA ALA A 129 4.06 8.60 -10.70
C ALA A 129 4.51 9.45 -9.51
N TYR A 130 3.59 10.23 -8.94
CA TYR A 130 3.83 10.98 -7.69
C TYR A 130 2.95 10.49 -6.54
N LEU A 131 1.84 9.80 -6.84
CA LEU A 131 0.89 9.30 -5.86
C LEU A 131 0.24 7.99 -6.34
N TYR A 132 0.12 7.02 -5.43
CA TYR A 132 -0.68 5.83 -5.63
C TYR A 132 -1.92 5.86 -4.75
N ARG A 133 -3.00 5.27 -5.24
CA ARG A 133 -4.30 5.20 -4.61
C ARG A 133 -4.78 3.75 -4.59
N LEU A 134 -5.02 3.21 -3.42
CA LEU A 134 -5.63 1.88 -3.26
C LEU A 134 -7.07 2.04 -2.79
N LEU A 135 -7.99 1.40 -3.50
CA LEU A 135 -9.33 1.17 -3.01
C LEU A 135 -9.32 -0.09 -2.16
N LEU A 136 -9.84 0.03 -0.95
CA LEU A 136 -9.74 -0.96 0.09
C LEU A 136 -11.14 -1.33 0.61
N ARG A 137 -11.30 -2.61 0.93
CA ARG A 137 -12.45 -3.11 1.68
C ARG A 137 -11.96 -3.80 2.94
N GLU A 138 -12.66 -3.57 4.05
CA GLU A 138 -12.36 -4.24 5.32
C GLU A 138 -12.50 -5.75 5.14
N SER A 139 -11.47 -6.49 5.56
CA SER A 139 -11.49 -7.94 5.54
C SER A 139 -12.37 -8.45 6.68
N THR A 140 -13.07 -9.56 6.44
CA THR A 140 -13.76 -10.30 7.51
C THR A 140 -12.80 -11.21 8.27
N ALA A 141 -11.57 -11.39 7.79
CA ALA A 141 -10.53 -12.12 8.50
C ALA A 141 -9.89 -11.20 9.54
N GLU A 142 -9.74 -11.70 10.78
CA GLU A 142 -8.94 -11.03 11.80
C GLU A 142 -7.46 -11.09 11.41
N TRP A 143 -6.79 -9.94 11.49
CA TRP A 143 -5.34 -9.91 11.50
C TRP A 143 -4.87 -10.30 12.90
N PRO A 144 -4.18 -11.44 13.10
CA PRO A 144 -3.63 -11.75 14.40
C PRO A 144 -2.60 -10.67 14.73
N MET A 145 -2.91 -9.83 15.73
CA MET A 145 -1.93 -8.89 16.27
C MET A 145 -0.73 -9.73 16.71
N GLN A 146 0.40 -9.62 16.02
CA GLN A 146 1.65 -10.23 16.47
C GLN A 146 2.07 -9.50 17.73
N SER A 147 1.62 -9.98 18.89
CA SER A 147 2.11 -9.56 20.19
C SER A 147 3.57 -10.01 20.28
N GLY A 148 4.47 -9.10 19.93
CA GLY A 148 5.89 -9.23 20.23
C GLY A 148 6.06 -9.41 21.74
N THR A 149 6.70 -10.51 22.12
CA THR A 149 7.25 -10.75 23.46
C THR A 149 8.73 -10.41 23.45
#